data_AF-S7RG23-F1
#
_entry.id   AF-S7RG23-F1
#
_cell.length_a   1.000
_cell.length_b   1.000
_cell.length_c   1.000
_cell.angle_alpha   90.00
_cell.angle_beta   90.00
_cell.angle_gamma   90.00
#
_symmetry.space_group_name_H-M   'P 1'
#
loop_
_entity.id
_entity.type
_entity.pdbx_description
1 polymer ?
#
loop_
_entity_poly.entity_id
_entity_poly.type
_entity_poly.pdbx_seq_one_letter_code
_entity_poly.pdbx_strand_id
1 'polypeptide(L)'
;MLQVPIPGSTEAEGKSDDTPMVLHPSIEAREFDALMEYLFKARTMGMPTMQDLTAILKLSTMWGIEDGRLYAIDVLPKHPQFTPAMQFYLGRTYHVAEWVEPAFRKLLAMPFSEIDEEIAHLMGPEAFYLLSHTHNRIKDHHAILAFYPSEPFSSFICTRAGRCEQAWVSHWWHGVAKHLLHPDSGKSGREILEMLDRVQVPGMCSHCQEANVQWVKDTRVMIKADEFVEDAVAKVVMWYGSAKDQKEKVGGGDVEPSVAA
;
A
#
# COMPACT_ATOMS: atom_id res chain seq x y z
N MET A 1 0.47 13.54 45.49
CA MET A 1 -0.65 12.63 45.17
C MET A 1 -1.46 13.30 44.07
N LEU A 2 -1.54 12.67 42.90
CA LEU A 2 -2.44 13.12 41.83
C LEU A 2 -3.83 12.58 42.14
N GLN A 3 -4.78 13.46 42.46
CA GLN A 3 -6.19 13.10 42.61
C GLN A 3 -6.93 13.58 41.37
N VAL A 4 -7.57 12.65 40.67
CA VAL A 4 -8.47 12.94 39.55
C VAL A 4 -9.81 13.43 40.15
N PRO A 5 -10.37 14.56 39.70
CA PRO A 5 -11.65 15.05 40.19
C PRO A 5 -12.78 14.05 39.87
N ILE A 6 -13.56 13.67 40.88
CA ILE A 6 -14.72 12.78 40.73
C ILE A 6 -15.96 13.67 40.56
N PRO A 7 -16.71 13.59 39.45
CA PRO A 7 -18.02 14.22 39.34
C PRO A 7 -18.94 13.62 40.41
N GLY A 8 -19.59 14.48 41.20
CA GLY A 8 -20.24 14.09 42.45
C GLY A 8 -21.20 12.90 42.37
N SER A 9 -21.09 12.04 43.39
CA SER A 9 -22.00 10.96 43.85
C SER A 9 -21.82 9.52 43.36
N THR A 10 -20.89 9.22 42.44
CA THR A 10 -20.50 7.82 42.14
C THR A 10 -19.25 7.42 42.90
N GLU A 11 -19.26 6.28 43.58
CA GLU A 11 -18.04 5.66 44.11
C GLU A 11 -17.03 5.56 42.96
N ALA A 12 -15.83 6.10 43.18
CA ALA A 12 -14.80 6.10 42.14
C ALA A 12 -14.35 4.66 41.87
N GLU A 13 -14.50 4.26 40.61
CA GLU A 13 -14.05 3.00 40.05
C GLU A 13 -12.56 2.73 40.35
N GLY A 14 -12.21 1.46 40.57
CA GLY A 14 -10.83 1.00 40.77
C GLY A 14 -10.26 1.19 42.18
N LYS A 15 -11.12 1.35 43.20
CA LYS A 15 -10.69 1.58 44.60
C LYS A 15 -10.73 0.34 45.50
N SER A 16 -11.48 -0.69 45.14
CA SER A 16 -11.56 -1.97 45.86
C SER A 16 -11.90 -3.11 44.90
N ASP A 17 -11.80 -4.35 45.37
CA ASP A 17 -12.23 -5.53 44.61
C ASP A 17 -13.74 -5.55 44.37
N ASP A 18 -14.52 -4.90 45.25
CA ASP A 18 -15.97 -4.71 45.09
C ASP A 18 -16.31 -3.62 44.05
N THR A 19 -15.34 -2.76 43.73
CA THR A 19 -15.48 -1.66 42.74
C THR A 19 -14.28 -1.66 41.77
N PRO A 20 -14.07 -2.77 41.01
CA PRO A 20 -12.90 -2.90 40.16
C PRO A 20 -12.97 -1.96 38.96
N MET A 21 -11.83 -1.72 38.32
CA MET A 21 -11.80 -1.06 37.01
C MET A 21 -12.15 -2.08 35.93
N VAL A 22 -13.33 -1.92 35.32
CA VAL A 22 -13.83 -2.86 34.32
C VAL A 22 -13.33 -2.44 32.94
N LEU A 23 -12.47 -3.27 32.34
CA LEU A 23 -11.98 -3.01 30.98
C LEU A 23 -13.11 -3.15 29.95
N HIS A 24 -13.00 -2.39 28.87
CA HIS A 24 -13.97 -2.45 27.78
C HIS A 24 -14.07 -3.87 27.20
N PRO A 25 -15.26 -4.39 26.87
CA PRO A 25 -15.44 -5.78 26.42
C PRO A 25 -14.65 -6.19 25.16
N SER A 26 -14.13 -5.22 24.40
CA SER A 26 -13.28 -5.47 23.22
C SER A 26 -11.81 -5.72 23.55
N ILE A 27 -11.43 -5.70 24.83
CA ILE A 27 -10.07 -5.96 25.30
C ILE A 27 -10.05 -7.36 25.89
N GLU A 28 -9.28 -8.25 25.25
CA GLU A 28 -9.14 -9.61 25.75
C GLU A 28 -8.10 -9.67 26.88
N ALA A 29 -8.30 -10.61 27.82
CA ALA A 29 -7.37 -10.80 28.94
C ALA A 29 -5.92 -11.01 28.46
N ARG A 30 -5.73 -11.79 27.38
CA ARG A 30 -4.42 -12.04 26.79
C ARG A 30 -3.77 -10.77 26.23
N GLU A 31 -4.54 -9.87 25.62
CA GLU A 31 -4.01 -8.60 25.11
C GLU A 31 -3.52 -7.71 26.27
N PHE A 32 -4.31 -7.68 27.35
CA PHE A 32 -3.94 -6.95 28.55
C PHE A 32 -2.68 -7.53 29.20
N ASP A 33 -2.61 -8.86 29.33
CA ASP A 33 -1.42 -9.56 29.86
C ASP A 33 -0.18 -9.21 29.04
N ALA A 34 -0.24 -9.25 27.71
CA ALA A 34 0.88 -8.88 26.84
C ALA A 34 1.39 -7.44 27.10
N LEU A 35 0.47 -6.49 27.30
CA LEU A 35 0.84 -5.12 27.66
C LEU A 35 1.43 -5.03 29.08
N MET A 36 0.87 -5.75 30.06
CA MET A 36 1.40 -5.77 31.43
C MET A 36 2.79 -6.39 31.49
N GLU A 37 3.04 -7.46 30.73
CA GLU A 37 4.36 -8.06 30.61
C GLU A 37 5.36 -7.06 30.03
N TYR A 38 4.98 -6.33 28.97
CA TYR A 38 5.80 -5.26 28.43
C TYR A 38 6.15 -4.18 29.47
N LEU A 39 5.15 -3.68 30.21
CA LEU A 39 5.33 -2.58 31.16
C LEU A 39 6.15 -2.98 32.39
N PHE A 40 5.96 -4.19 32.92
CA PHE A 40 6.48 -4.55 34.24
C PHE A 40 7.63 -5.56 34.22
N LYS A 41 7.74 -6.42 33.19
CA LYS A 41 8.76 -7.48 33.18
C LYS A 41 10.05 -7.08 32.46
N ALA A 42 10.19 -5.82 32.05
CA ALA A 42 11.26 -5.30 31.20
C ALA A 42 11.40 -6.11 29.88
N ARG A 43 12.17 -5.60 28.90
CA ARG A 43 12.36 -6.23 27.57
C ARG A 43 13.18 -7.55 27.61
N THR A 44 13.17 -8.25 28.74
CA THR A 44 14.10 -9.36 29.07
C THR A 44 13.54 -10.75 28.80
N MET A 45 12.28 -10.90 28.40
CA MET A 45 11.68 -12.21 28.10
C MET A 45 11.45 -12.39 26.60
N GLY A 46 12.39 -13.06 25.92
CA GLY A 46 12.21 -13.58 24.56
C GLY A 46 11.83 -12.54 23.50
N MET A 47 11.58 -13.01 22.27
CA MET A 47 10.96 -12.20 21.24
C MET A 47 9.43 -12.32 21.40
N PRO A 48 8.69 -11.21 21.59
CA PRO A 48 7.24 -11.27 21.68
C PRO A 48 6.63 -11.82 20.39
N THR A 49 5.49 -12.50 20.51
CA THR A 49 4.80 -13.00 19.33
C THR A 49 4.17 -11.86 18.53
N MET A 50 3.81 -12.12 17.27
CA MET A 50 3.06 -11.17 16.44
C MET A 50 1.76 -10.68 17.11
N GLN A 51 1.08 -11.57 17.84
CA GLN A 51 -0.15 -11.27 18.57
C GLN A 51 0.12 -10.33 19.75
N ASP A 52 1.20 -10.58 20.50
CA ASP A 52 1.58 -9.74 21.64
C ASP A 52 1.98 -8.34 21.17
N LEU A 53 2.77 -8.22 20.09
CA LEU A 53 3.13 -6.93 19.51
C LEU A 53 1.92 -6.17 18.98
N THR A 54 0.95 -6.87 18.38
CA THR A 54 -0.30 -6.26 17.92
C THR A 54 -1.15 -5.77 19.10
N ALA A 55 -1.23 -6.55 20.18
CA ALA A 55 -1.92 -6.16 21.41
C ALA A 55 -1.26 -4.94 22.07
N ILE A 56 0.07 -4.92 22.14
CA ILE A 56 0.84 -3.77 22.64
C ILE A 56 0.56 -2.55 21.79
N LEU A 57 0.59 -2.65 20.45
CA LEU A 57 0.26 -1.53 19.57
C LEU A 57 -1.18 -1.04 19.79
N LYS A 58 -2.16 -1.95 19.84
CA LYS A 58 -3.58 -1.66 20.06
C LYS A 58 -3.81 -0.89 21.35
N LEU A 59 -3.43 -1.48 22.48
CA LEU A 59 -3.70 -0.94 23.80
C LEU A 59 -2.85 0.30 24.10
N SER A 60 -1.60 0.35 23.64
CA SER A 60 -0.77 1.54 23.81
C SER A 60 -1.31 2.73 23.02
N THR A 61 -1.87 2.50 21.83
CA THR A 61 -2.54 3.54 21.05
C THR A 61 -3.83 3.99 21.73
N MET A 62 -4.63 3.05 22.24
CA MET A 62 -5.89 3.33 22.93
C MET A 62 -5.69 4.13 24.22
N TRP A 63 -4.64 3.83 25.00
CA TRP A 63 -4.41 4.43 26.32
C TRP A 63 -3.32 5.51 26.35
N GLY A 64 -2.77 5.89 25.19
CA GLY A 64 -1.75 6.94 25.09
C GLY A 64 -0.40 6.56 25.71
N ILE A 65 -0.04 5.28 25.69
CA ILE A 65 1.24 4.77 26.20
C ILE A 65 2.28 4.88 25.07
N GLU A 66 2.84 6.07 24.90
CA GLU A 66 3.69 6.39 23.74
C GLU A 66 4.89 5.45 23.60
N ASP A 67 5.56 5.11 24.71
CA ASP A 67 6.70 4.20 24.70
C ASP A 67 6.33 2.80 24.17
N GLY A 68 5.19 2.25 24.59
CA GLY A 68 4.70 0.96 24.11
C GLY A 68 4.29 0.99 22.64
N ARG A 69 3.70 2.10 22.19
CA ARG A 69 3.36 2.32 20.79
C ARG A 69 4.63 2.36 19.91
N LEU A 70 5.61 3.18 20.27
CA LEU A 70 6.87 3.29 19.54
C LEU A 70 7.65 1.98 19.53
N TYR A 71 7.65 1.25 20.66
CA TYR A 71 8.23 -0.08 20.74
C TYR A 71 7.60 -1.05 19.72
N ALA A 72 6.27 -1.14 19.69
CA ALA A 72 5.60 -2.02 18.73
C ALA A 72 5.89 -1.60 17.27
N ILE A 73 5.91 -0.30 16.98
CA ILE A 73 6.24 0.22 15.64
C ILE A 73 7.68 -0.14 15.21
N ASP A 74 8.64 -0.14 16.13
CA ASP A 74 10.02 -0.53 15.83
C ASP A 74 10.20 -2.05 15.66
N VAL A 75 9.46 -2.86 16.43
CA VAL A 75 9.68 -4.31 16.49
C VAL A 75 8.84 -5.08 15.45
N LEU A 76 7.60 -4.65 15.19
CA LEU A 76 6.70 -5.34 14.24
C LEU A 76 7.32 -5.57 12.86
N PRO A 77 7.96 -4.59 12.21
CA PRO A 77 8.59 -4.77 10.89
C PRO A 77 9.71 -5.82 10.84
N LYS A 78 10.28 -6.18 12.00
CA LYS A 78 11.35 -7.17 12.12
C LYS A 78 10.81 -8.59 12.30
N HIS A 79 9.50 -8.74 12.54
CA HIS A 79 8.88 -10.03 12.79
C HIS A 79 8.67 -10.81 11.48
N PRO A 80 9.00 -12.11 11.40
CA PRO A 80 8.90 -12.90 10.16
C PRO A 80 7.50 -12.98 9.56
N GLN A 81 6.47 -12.89 10.41
CA GLN A 81 5.06 -12.94 9.99
C GLN A 81 4.49 -11.57 9.61
N PHE A 82 5.30 -10.51 9.57
CA PHE A 82 4.85 -9.17 9.23
C PHE A 82 4.71 -9.00 7.72
N THR A 83 3.56 -9.44 7.19
CA THR A 83 3.25 -9.36 5.76
C THR A 83 2.86 -7.94 5.32
N PRO A 84 2.94 -7.61 4.01
CA PRO A 84 2.45 -6.32 3.51
C PRO A 84 0.98 -6.07 3.84
N ALA A 85 0.12 -7.10 3.78
CA ALA A 85 -1.29 -6.97 4.15
C ALA A 85 -1.47 -6.61 5.63
N MET A 86 -0.70 -7.24 6.52
CA MET A 86 -0.70 -6.94 7.95
C MET A 86 -0.15 -5.53 8.22
N GLN A 87 0.95 -5.16 7.56
CA GLN A 87 1.52 -3.81 7.66
C GLN A 87 0.50 -2.74 7.26
N PHE A 88 -0.23 -2.96 6.16
CA PHE A 88 -1.30 -2.08 5.71
C PHE A 88 -2.45 -2.01 6.72
N TYR A 89 -2.94 -3.17 7.17
CA TYR A 89 -4.02 -3.28 8.15
C TYR A 89 -3.69 -2.56 9.46
N LEU A 90 -2.53 -2.81 10.05
CA LEU A 90 -2.11 -2.18 11.29
C LEU A 90 -1.83 -0.68 11.10
N GLY A 91 -1.26 -0.30 9.95
CA GLY A 91 -1.03 1.08 9.57
C GLY A 91 -2.32 1.91 9.54
N ARG A 92 -3.37 1.40 8.87
CA ARG A 92 -4.68 2.06 8.83
C ARG A 92 -5.40 2.04 10.18
N THR A 93 -5.36 0.91 10.89
CA THR A 93 -6.15 0.69 12.12
C THR A 93 -5.60 1.50 13.29
N TYR A 94 -4.28 1.60 13.40
CA TYR A 94 -3.60 2.27 14.51
C TYR A 94 -2.89 3.54 14.06
N HIS A 95 -3.25 4.11 12.90
CA HIS A 95 -2.73 5.39 12.40
C HIS A 95 -1.19 5.47 12.36
N VAL A 96 -0.54 4.43 11.84
CA VAL A 96 0.90 4.41 11.58
C VAL A 96 1.10 4.75 10.10
N ALA A 97 1.04 6.05 9.78
CA ALA A 97 0.97 6.55 8.41
C ALA A 97 2.16 6.10 7.55
N GLU A 98 3.35 6.01 8.13
CA GLU A 98 4.57 5.57 7.46
C GLU A 98 4.52 4.11 6.97
N TRP A 99 3.55 3.31 7.42
CA TRP A 99 3.36 1.93 6.99
C TRP A 99 2.42 1.80 5.78
N VAL A 100 1.53 2.75 5.57
CA VAL A 100 0.45 2.64 4.59
C VAL A 100 1.00 2.57 3.17
N GLU A 101 1.77 3.57 2.74
CA GLU A 101 2.30 3.63 1.37
C GLU A 101 3.22 2.45 1.04
N PRO A 102 4.26 2.14 1.83
CA PRO A 102 5.17 1.05 1.50
C PRO A 102 4.47 -0.30 1.43
N ALA A 103 3.48 -0.54 2.30
CA ALA A 103 2.69 -1.76 2.29
C ALA A 103 1.82 -1.85 1.04
N PHE A 104 1.10 -0.78 0.70
CA PHE A 104 0.22 -0.77 -0.47
C PHE A 104 0.99 -0.93 -1.78
N ARG A 105 2.17 -0.31 -1.92
CA ARG A 105 3.06 -0.52 -3.08
C ARG A 105 3.48 -1.97 -3.22
N LYS A 106 3.85 -2.64 -2.13
CA LYS A 106 4.19 -4.07 -2.14
C LYS A 106 3.00 -4.92 -2.57
N LEU A 107 1.80 -4.62 -2.08
CA LEU A 107 0.57 -5.33 -2.46
C LEU A 107 0.25 -5.14 -3.96
N LEU A 108 0.39 -3.93 -4.50
CA LEU A 108 0.20 -3.66 -5.94
C LEU A 108 1.24 -4.34 -6.85
N ALA A 109 2.45 -4.58 -6.34
CA ALA A 109 3.51 -5.24 -7.08
C ALA A 109 3.34 -6.77 -7.11
N MET A 110 2.51 -7.35 -6.23
CA MET A 110 2.23 -8.78 -6.24
C MET A 110 1.37 -9.17 -7.45
N PRO A 111 1.58 -10.35 -8.04
CA PRO A 111 0.63 -10.90 -9.00
C PRO A 111 -0.77 -10.97 -8.38
N PHE A 112 -1.80 -10.54 -9.13
CA PHE A 112 -3.16 -10.51 -8.60
C PHE A 112 -3.68 -11.91 -8.21
N SER A 113 -3.13 -12.97 -8.82
CA SER A 113 -3.42 -14.37 -8.45
C SER A 113 -2.91 -14.79 -7.06
N GLU A 114 -1.96 -14.05 -6.49
CA GLU A 114 -1.43 -14.28 -5.14
C GLU A 114 -2.21 -13.51 -4.06
N ILE A 115 -3.18 -12.67 -4.46
CA ILE A 115 -4.05 -11.96 -3.52
C ILE A 115 -5.20 -12.89 -3.14
N ASP A 116 -5.09 -13.48 -1.96
CA ASP A 116 -6.11 -14.37 -1.39
C ASP A 116 -7.18 -13.63 -0.56
N GLU A 117 -8.12 -14.39 0.00
CA GLU A 117 -9.21 -13.86 0.81
C GLU A 117 -8.72 -13.18 2.09
N GLU A 118 -7.66 -13.70 2.72
CA GLU A 118 -7.10 -13.14 3.96
C GLU A 118 -6.48 -11.77 3.68
N ILE A 119 -5.69 -11.64 2.62
CA ILE A 119 -5.11 -10.37 2.18
C ILE A 119 -6.23 -9.37 1.86
N ALA A 120 -7.23 -9.78 1.07
CA ALA A 120 -8.37 -8.92 0.72
C ALA A 120 -9.12 -8.43 1.95
N HIS A 121 -9.33 -9.31 2.95
CA HIS A 121 -9.97 -8.96 4.21
C HIS A 121 -9.16 -7.94 5.01
N LEU A 122 -7.85 -8.17 5.16
CA LEU A 122 -6.94 -7.27 5.89
C LEU A 122 -6.84 -5.88 5.24
N MET A 123 -6.89 -5.80 3.92
CA MET A 123 -6.92 -4.53 3.19
C MET A 123 -8.20 -3.74 3.46
N GLY A 124 -9.34 -4.42 3.54
CA GLY A 124 -10.65 -3.79 3.57
C GLY A 124 -11.16 -3.46 2.16
N PRO A 125 -12.48 -3.25 2.01
CA PRO A 125 -13.14 -3.23 0.72
C PRO A 125 -12.69 -2.07 -0.18
N GLU A 126 -12.45 -0.88 0.37
CA GLU A 126 -12.06 0.30 -0.42
C GLU A 126 -10.65 0.16 -1.01
N ALA A 127 -9.70 -0.28 -0.19
CA ALA A 127 -8.32 -0.49 -0.62
C ALA A 127 -8.22 -1.66 -1.60
N PHE A 128 -8.97 -2.73 -1.36
CA PHE A 128 -9.03 -3.88 -2.28
C PHE A 128 -9.67 -3.52 -3.62
N TYR A 129 -10.75 -2.73 -3.62
CA TYR A 129 -11.35 -2.22 -4.86
C TYR A 129 -10.35 -1.38 -5.66
N LEU A 130 -9.61 -0.48 -5.00
CA LEU A 130 -8.61 0.33 -5.66
C LEU A 130 -7.45 -0.51 -6.22
N LEU A 131 -6.97 -1.51 -5.48
CA LEU A 131 -5.95 -2.44 -5.94
C LEU A 131 -6.42 -3.22 -7.17
N SER A 132 -7.58 -3.89 -7.09
CA SER A 132 -8.13 -4.70 -8.19
C SER A 132 -8.42 -3.87 -9.43
N HIS A 133 -8.96 -2.66 -9.27
CA HIS A 133 -9.19 -1.74 -10.38
C HIS A 133 -7.86 -1.30 -11.03
N THR A 134 -6.81 -1.06 -10.24
CA THR A 134 -5.49 -0.68 -10.75
C THR A 134 -4.84 -1.82 -11.53
N HIS A 135 -4.90 -3.06 -11.03
CA HIS A 135 -4.45 -4.23 -11.79
C HIS A 135 -5.16 -4.38 -13.13
N ASN A 136 -6.49 -4.20 -13.14
CA ASN A 136 -7.26 -4.26 -14.38
C ASN A 136 -6.86 -3.15 -15.37
N ARG A 137 -6.68 -1.91 -14.91
CA ARG A 137 -6.21 -0.81 -15.77
C ARG A 137 -4.83 -1.09 -16.38
N ILE A 138 -3.91 -1.65 -15.60
CA ILE A 138 -2.57 -2.04 -16.09
C ILE A 138 -2.71 -3.14 -17.14
N LYS A 139 -3.49 -4.18 -16.84
CA LYS A 139 -3.73 -5.31 -17.76
C LYS A 139 -4.36 -4.85 -19.09
N ASP A 140 -5.39 -4.01 -19.02
CA ASP A 140 -6.07 -3.48 -20.21
C ASP A 140 -5.12 -2.61 -21.03
N HIS A 141 -4.31 -1.78 -20.37
CA HIS A 141 -3.30 -0.95 -21.03
C HIS A 141 -2.22 -1.80 -21.71
N HIS A 142 -1.71 -2.83 -21.05
CA HIS A 142 -0.76 -3.78 -21.65
C HIS A 142 -1.37 -4.53 -22.83
N ALA A 143 -2.63 -4.94 -22.74
CA ALA A 143 -3.34 -5.56 -23.86
C ALA A 143 -3.43 -4.62 -25.05
N ILE A 144 -3.83 -3.36 -24.85
CA ILE A 144 -3.88 -2.35 -25.91
C ILE A 144 -2.50 -2.19 -26.57
N LEU A 145 -1.45 -2.01 -25.78
CA LEU A 145 -0.08 -1.88 -26.32
C LEU A 145 0.40 -3.12 -27.05
N ALA A 146 0.02 -4.31 -26.60
CA ALA A 146 0.39 -5.55 -27.26
C ALA A 146 -0.28 -5.66 -28.63
N PHE A 147 -1.61 -5.47 -28.70
CA PHE A 147 -2.40 -5.66 -29.92
C PHE A 147 -2.28 -4.54 -30.94
N TYR A 148 -1.97 -3.31 -30.49
CA TYR A 148 -1.86 -2.13 -31.33
C TYR A 148 -0.43 -1.58 -31.25
N PRO A 149 0.53 -2.13 -32.03
CA PRO A 149 1.84 -1.51 -32.16
C PRO A 149 1.71 -0.05 -32.59
N SER A 150 2.70 0.76 -32.23
CA SER A 150 2.82 2.11 -32.78
C SER A 150 2.78 2.08 -34.30
N GLU A 151 2.10 3.05 -34.90
CA GLU A 151 2.15 3.24 -36.35
C GLU A 151 3.63 3.41 -36.78
N PRO A 152 4.15 2.55 -37.66
CA PRO A 152 5.59 2.52 -37.89
C PRO A 152 6.05 3.77 -38.62
N PHE A 153 7.03 4.46 -38.05
CA PHE A 153 7.60 5.65 -38.66
C PHE A 153 8.70 5.28 -39.67
N SER A 154 8.64 5.88 -40.86
CA SER A 154 9.71 5.74 -41.85
C SER A 154 10.57 6.99 -41.88
N SER A 155 11.88 6.83 -41.64
CA SER A 155 12.84 7.92 -41.84
C SER A 155 12.85 8.37 -43.30
N PHE A 156 13.02 9.67 -43.54
CA PHE A 156 13.10 10.25 -44.90
C PHE A 156 14.29 9.72 -45.72
N ILE A 157 15.31 9.14 -45.06
CA ILE A 157 16.49 8.53 -45.71
C ILE A 157 16.23 7.05 -46.03
N CYS A 158 15.11 6.46 -45.58
CA CYS A 158 14.83 5.06 -45.79
C CYS A 158 14.42 4.76 -47.23
N THR A 159 15.20 3.91 -47.93
CA THR A 159 14.87 3.46 -49.29
C THR A 159 13.98 2.22 -49.32
N ARG A 160 13.63 1.65 -48.16
CA ARG A 160 12.88 0.39 -48.01
C ARG A 160 11.80 0.49 -46.94
N ALA A 161 11.01 1.57 -46.95
CA ALA A 161 10.00 1.89 -45.94
C ALA A 161 9.08 0.71 -45.60
N GLY A 162 8.44 0.09 -46.60
CA GLY A 162 7.52 -1.04 -46.37
C GLY A 162 8.17 -2.28 -45.74
N ARG A 163 9.47 -2.54 -45.98
CA ARG A 163 10.18 -3.64 -45.29
C ARG A 163 10.49 -3.30 -43.83
N CYS A 164 10.85 -2.05 -43.55
CA CYS A 164 11.11 -1.59 -42.19
C CYS A 164 9.82 -1.59 -41.36
N GLU A 165 8.70 -1.19 -41.95
CA GLU A 165 7.37 -1.23 -41.35
C GLU A 165 6.98 -2.67 -40.96
N GLN A 166 7.06 -3.61 -41.90
CA GLN A 166 6.78 -5.02 -41.63
C GLN A 166 7.73 -5.62 -40.58
N ALA A 167 9.01 -5.25 -40.62
CA ALA A 167 10.00 -5.69 -39.63
C ALA A 167 9.65 -5.18 -38.22
N TRP A 168 9.25 -3.91 -38.10
CA TRP A 168 8.83 -3.32 -36.82
C TRP A 168 7.58 -4.01 -36.26
N VAL A 169 6.52 -4.15 -37.06
CA VAL A 169 5.29 -4.83 -36.64
C VAL A 169 5.56 -6.27 -36.23
N SER A 170 6.37 -6.99 -37.01
CA SER A 170 6.77 -8.36 -36.69
C SER A 170 7.56 -8.42 -35.38
N HIS A 171 8.54 -7.54 -35.19
CA HIS A 171 9.33 -7.51 -33.96
C HIS A 171 8.50 -7.16 -32.73
N TRP A 172 7.56 -6.22 -32.87
CA TRP A 172 6.64 -5.87 -31.81
C TRP A 172 5.84 -7.09 -31.34
N TRP A 173 5.23 -7.81 -32.28
CA TRP A 173 4.39 -8.96 -31.94
C TRP A 173 5.19 -10.15 -31.40
N HIS A 174 6.38 -10.40 -31.95
CA HIS A 174 7.20 -11.54 -31.53
C HIS A 174 8.08 -11.28 -30.31
N GLY A 175 8.28 -10.01 -29.94
CA GLY A 175 9.11 -9.56 -28.81
C GLY A 175 8.30 -8.78 -27.77
N VAL A 176 7.98 -7.51 -28.06
CA VAL A 176 7.36 -6.58 -27.11
C VAL A 176 6.03 -7.09 -26.55
N ALA A 177 5.10 -7.50 -27.42
CA ALA A 177 3.77 -7.95 -27.03
C ALA A 177 3.81 -9.16 -26.09
N LYS A 178 4.75 -10.09 -26.31
CA LYS A 178 4.92 -11.25 -25.42
C LYS A 178 5.37 -10.83 -24.03
N HIS A 179 6.29 -9.87 -23.92
CA HIS A 179 6.72 -9.35 -22.63
C HIS A 179 5.63 -8.55 -21.91
N LEU A 180 4.75 -7.87 -22.63
CA LEU A 180 3.61 -7.16 -22.03
C LEU A 180 2.54 -8.12 -21.48
N LEU A 181 2.31 -9.23 -22.18
CA LEU A 181 1.22 -10.17 -21.89
C LEU A 181 1.63 -11.38 -21.05
N HIS A 182 2.93 -11.55 -20.76
CA HIS A 182 3.38 -12.73 -20.01
C HIS A 182 2.91 -12.63 -18.54
N PRO A 183 2.25 -13.68 -18.00
CA PRO A 183 1.72 -13.67 -16.63
C PRO A 183 2.82 -13.60 -15.56
N ASP A 184 3.89 -14.41 -15.69
CA ASP A 184 4.90 -14.54 -14.63
C ASP A 184 6.24 -13.81 -14.89
N SER A 185 6.60 -13.61 -16.16
CA SER A 185 7.86 -13.01 -16.59
C SER A 185 7.65 -11.77 -17.46
N GLY A 186 6.52 -11.09 -17.22
CA GLY A 186 6.22 -9.82 -17.84
C GLY A 186 7.32 -8.79 -17.56
N LYS A 187 7.50 -7.84 -18.49
CA LYS A 187 8.43 -6.72 -18.29
C LYS A 187 7.64 -5.44 -18.03
N SER A 188 8.14 -4.62 -17.13
CA SER A 188 7.66 -3.25 -16.98
C SER A 188 7.89 -2.44 -18.26
N GLY A 189 7.12 -1.36 -18.42
CA GLY A 189 7.31 -0.46 -19.57
C GLY A 189 8.73 0.08 -19.68
N ARG A 190 9.39 0.38 -18.55
CA ARG A 190 10.79 0.84 -18.53
C ARG A 190 11.75 -0.23 -19.05
N GLU A 191 11.62 -1.47 -18.59
CA GLU A 191 12.44 -2.58 -19.07
C GLU A 191 12.23 -2.86 -20.57
N ILE A 192 11.01 -2.66 -21.07
CA ILE A 192 10.71 -2.76 -22.51
C ILE A 192 11.41 -1.64 -23.29
N LEU A 193 11.39 -0.41 -22.80
CA LEU A 193 12.10 0.71 -23.41
C LEU A 193 13.62 0.44 -23.46
N GLU A 194 14.20 -0.06 -22.37
CA GLU A 194 15.62 -0.44 -22.31
C GLU A 194 15.95 -1.59 -23.27
N MET A 195 15.04 -2.56 -23.42
CA MET A 195 15.19 -3.65 -24.39
C MET A 195 15.17 -3.13 -25.83
N LEU A 196 14.24 -2.23 -26.15
CA LEU A 196 14.11 -1.62 -27.48
C LEU A 196 15.35 -0.80 -27.88
N ASP A 197 16.03 -0.18 -26.91
CA ASP A 197 17.29 0.54 -27.16
C ASP A 197 18.46 -0.37 -27.54
N ARG A 198 18.44 -1.63 -27.08
CA ARG A 198 19.59 -2.54 -27.23
C ARG A 198 19.43 -3.50 -28.40
N VAL A 199 18.20 -3.79 -28.80
CA VAL A 199 17.91 -4.80 -29.82
C VAL A 199 18.22 -4.27 -31.22
N GLN A 200 18.69 -5.12 -32.13
CA GLN A 200 18.70 -4.82 -33.57
C GLN A 200 17.51 -5.52 -34.20
N VAL A 201 16.59 -4.77 -34.82
CA VAL A 201 15.39 -5.33 -35.43
C VAL A 201 15.74 -5.91 -36.81
N PRO A 202 15.67 -7.24 -37.01
CA PRO A 202 16.05 -7.84 -38.29
C PRO A 202 15.16 -7.33 -39.43
N GLY A 203 15.78 -6.82 -40.49
CA GLY A 203 15.07 -6.30 -41.66
C GLY A 203 14.71 -4.81 -41.58
N MET A 204 14.97 -4.15 -40.46
CA MET A 204 14.81 -2.71 -40.29
C MET A 204 16.15 -1.99 -40.44
N CYS A 205 16.17 -0.80 -41.06
CA CYS A 205 17.38 0.03 -41.08
C CYS A 205 17.51 0.83 -39.76
N SER A 206 18.75 1.21 -39.40
CA SER A 206 19.04 1.92 -38.14
C SER A 206 18.23 3.20 -37.98
N HIS A 207 18.15 4.04 -39.02
CA HIS A 207 17.42 5.31 -38.97
C HIS A 207 15.92 5.13 -38.69
N CYS A 208 15.27 4.13 -39.30
CA CYS A 208 13.86 3.85 -38.97
C CYS A 208 13.75 3.30 -37.55
N GLN A 209 14.64 2.42 -37.12
CA GLN A 209 14.58 1.84 -35.79
C GLN A 209 14.72 2.92 -34.71
N GLU A 210 15.74 3.78 -34.80
CA GLU A 210 15.95 4.90 -33.89
C GLU A 210 14.72 5.82 -33.84
N ALA A 211 14.15 6.16 -35.01
CA ALA A 211 12.96 7.01 -35.06
C ALA A 211 11.73 6.36 -34.39
N ASN A 212 11.50 5.06 -34.57
CA ASN A 212 10.38 4.36 -33.93
C ASN A 212 10.59 4.23 -32.42
N VAL A 213 11.79 3.84 -31.98
CA VAL A 213 12.10 3.72 -30.55
C VAL A 213 11.98 5.08 -29.86
N GLN A 214 12.50 6.15 -30.47
CA GLN A 214 12.37 7.50 -29.94
C GLN A 214 10.91 7.94 -29.86
N TRP A 215 10.11 7.65 -30.89
CA TRP A 215 8.67 7.95 -30.85
C TRP A 215 7.95 7.23 -29.69
N VAL A 216 8.27 5.95 -29.44
CA VAL A 216 7.67 5.20 -28.32
C VAL A 216 8.06 5.81 -26.96
N LYS A 217 9.29 6.33 -26.84
CA LYS A 217 9.75 7.05 -25.64
C LYS A 217 9.01 8.37 -25.47
N ASP A 218 8.94 9.17 -26.53
CA ASP A 218 8.37 10.53 -26.49
C ASP A 218 6.89 10.52 -26.16
N THR A 219 6.16 9.51 -26.65
CA THR A 219 4.73 9.34 -26.35
C THR A 219 4.45 8.89 -24.91
N ARG A 220 5.49 8.42 -24.18
CA ARG A 220 5.40 7.94 -22.78
C ARG A 220 4.38 6.83 -22.55
N VAL A 221 3.85 6.21 -23.61
CA VAL A 221 2.78 5.20 -23.50
C VAL A 221 3.22 3.98 -22.70
N MET A 222 4.51 3.64 -22.74
CA MET A 222 5.07 2.52 -21.98
C MET A 222 5.08 2.76 -20.47
N ILE A 223 5.24 4.01 -20.01
CA ILE A 223 5.32 4.33 -18.57
C ILE A 223 3.98 4.72 -17.95
N LYS A 224 2.89 4.72 -18.72
CA LYS A 224 1.55 5.05 -18.23
C LYS A 224 1.04 4.08 -17.16
N ALA A 225 1.51 2.83 -17.17
CA ALA A 225 1.21 1.88 -16.10
C ALA A 225 1.76 2.33 -14.74
N ASP A 226 2.96 2.93 -14.71
CA ASP A 226 3.54 3.52 -13.49
C ASP A 226 2.63 4.63 -12.96
N GLU A 227 2.08 5.46 -13.86
CA GLU A 227 1.17 6.55 -13.48
C GLU A 227 -0.12 6.01 -12.83
N PHE A 228 -0.64 4.86 -13.26
CA PHE A 228 -1.79 4.22 -12.60
C PHE A 228 -1.47 3.77 -11.17
N VAL A 229 -0.26 3.27 -10.95
CA VAL A 229 0.23 2.89 -9.61
C VAL A 229 0.35 4.12 -8.73
N GLU A 230 1.00 5.18 -9.21
CA GLU A 230 1.16 6.42 -8.44
C GLU A 230 -0.19 7.07 -8.09
N ASP A 231 -1.13 7.11 -9.04
CA ASP A 231 -2.50 7.58 -8.79
C ASP A 231 -3.20 6.78 -7.67
N ALA A 232 -3.03 5.46 -7.66
CA ALA A 232 -3.63 4.59 -6.66
C ALA A 232 -2.97 4.81 -5.29
N VAL A 233 -1.64 4.86 -5.22
CA VAL A 233 -0.89 5.13 -3.99
C VAL A 233 -1.29 6.48 -3.40
N ALA A 234 -1.35 7.53 -4.22
CA ALA A 234 -1.74 8.87 -3.77
C ALA A 234 -3.14 8.88 -3.13
N LYS A 235 -4.11 8.15 -3.70
CA LYS A 235 -5.46 8.01 -3.13
C LYS A 235 -5.44 7.29 -1.78
N VAL A 236 -4.69 6.19 -1.67
CA VAL A 236 -4.58 5.44 -0.42
C VAL A 236 -3.93 6.27 0.68
N VAL A 237 -2.86 6.99 0.35
CA VAL A 237 -2.18 7.90 1.30
C VAL A 237 -3.10 9.04 1.71
N MET A 238 -3.92 9.58 0.80
CA MET A 238 -4.93 10.57 1.16
C MET A 238 -5.96 10.01 2.16
N TRP A 239 -6.40 8.76 1.98
CA TRP A 239 -7.39 8.14 2.85
C TRP A 239 -6.86 7.78 4.24
N TYR A 240 -5.62 7.28 4.32
CA TYR A 240 -5.09 6.66 5.54
C TYR A 240 -3.76 7.25 6.05
N GLY A 241 -3.09 8.09 5.26
CA GLY A 241 -1.78 8.70 5.60
C GLY A 241 -1.88 10.03 6.33
N SER A 242 -3.05 10.68 6.37
CA SER A 242 -3.25 11.93 7.09
C SER A 242 -3.49 11.70 8.59
N ALA A 243 -2.41 11.63 9.37
CA ALA A 243 -2.49 11.56 10.83
C ALA A 243 -3.06 12.83 11.50
N LYS A 244 -3.32 13.91 10.74
CA LYS A 244 -3.66 15.24 11.29
C LYS A 244 -5.15 15.58 11.35
N ASP A 245 -6.02 14.99 10.53
CA ASP A 245 -7.40 15.49 10.38
C ASP A 245 -8.41 14.89 11.38
N GLN A 246 -8.01 13.90 12.18
CA GLN A 246 -8.92 13.28 13.15
C GLN A 246 -8.88 13.91 14.56
N LYS A 247 -7.91 14.78 14.84
CA LYS A 247 -7.88 15.53 16.12
C LYS A 247 -8.96 16.63 16.19
N GLU A 248 -9.48 17.10 15.07
CA GLU A 248 -10.48 18.18 15.04
C GLU A 248 -11.94 17.69 15.12
N LYS A 249 -12.23 16.41 14.87
CA LYS A 249 -13.61 15.88 14.92
C LYS A 249 -14.09 15.41 16.29
N VAL A 250 -13.22 15.35 17.29
CA VAL A 250 -13.58 14.90 18.66
C VAL A 250 -13.61 16.06 19.69
N GLY A 251 -13.21 17.28 19.30
CA GLY A 251 -13.03 18.41 20.21
C GLY A 251 -14.06 19.55 20.15
N GLY A 252 -15.18 19.40 19.42
CA GLY A 252 -16.14 20.50 19.19
C GLY A 252 -17.56 20.15 19.59
N GLY A 253 -17.79 19.92 20.88
CA GLY A 253 -19.11 19.65 21.45
C GLY A 253 -19.29 20.34 22.79
N ASP A 254 -19.04 21.65 22.84
CA ASP A 254 -19.43 22.46 24.00
C ASP A 254 -20.96 22.57 24.04
N VAL A 255 -21.55 21.83 24.97
CA VAL A 255 -22.95 22.00 25.38
C VAL A 255 -23.01 23.23 26.29
N GLU A 256 -23.51 24.34 25.75
CA GLU A 256 -23.97 25.48 26.55
C GLU A 256 -25.15 25.04 27.43
N PRO A 257 -25.12 25.29 28.75
CA PRO A 257 -26.30 25.11 29.59
C PRO A 257 -27.20 26.34 29.46
N SER A 258 -28.32 26.18 28.74
CA SER A 258 -29.42 27.14 28.78
C SER A 258 -30.09 27.08 30.15
N VAL A 259 -29.93 28.16 30.92
CA VAL A 259 -30.62 28.45 32.18
C VAL A 259 -31.57 29.62 31.95
N ALA A 260 -32.76 29.48 32.57
CA ALA A 260 -33.84 30.47 32.75
C ALA A 260 -34.82 30.61 31.56
N ALA A 261 -36.14 30.69 31.75
CA ALA A 261 -36.99 30.88 32.94
C ALA A 261 -38.38 30.23 32.70
#